data_AF-A0A254TKB1-F1
#
_entry.id   AF-A0A254TKB1-F1
#
_cell.length_a   1.000
_cell.length_b   1.000
_cell.length_c   1.000
_cell.angle_alpha   90.00
_cell.angle_beta   90.00
_cell.angle_gamma   90.00
#
_symmetry.space_group_name_H-M   'P 1'
#
loop_
_entity.id
_entity.type
_entity.pdbx_description
1 polymer ?
#
loop_
_entity_poly.entity_id
_entity_poly.type
_entity_poly.pdbx_seq_one_letter_code
_entity_poly.pdbx_strand_id
1 'polypeptide(L)'
;MQNHFDLFHLPQRFAVETEALDSAYREVQNRVHPDKFINATDTEKRVAMQWATRANEAYQTLKNPFKRAAYLCELNGIDLQIESNTTMAREFLMQQMEWREALEDAKAARDIVALENLEADLRKVRKAELEQIGTLLDAGDYEAAAKGVRQLMFLEKFGAEVHAVFEKLEG
;
A
#
# COMPACT_ATOMS: atom_id res chain seq x y z
N MET A 1 12.12 -7.98 18.08
CA MET A 1 11.45 -8.62 16.92
C MET A 1 11.91 -7.83 15.69
N GLN A 2 12.56 -8.46 14.71
CA GLN A 2 13.00 -7.74 13.49
C GLN A 2 11.78 -7.27 12.69
N ASN A 3 11.70 -5.99 12.35
CA ASN A 3 10.66 -5.49 11.46
C ASN A 3 11.01 -5.74 9.98
N HIS A 4 10.14 -5.34 9.05
CA HIS A 4 10.38 -5.55 7.61
C HIS A 4 11.62 -4.82 7.09
N PHE A 5 11.95 -3.64 7.63
CA PHE A 5 13.14 -2.91 7.23
C PHE A 5 14.41 -3.62 7.73
N ASP A 6 14.40 -4.09 8.98
CA ASP A 6 15.52 -4.84 9.55
C ASP A 6 15.79 -6.14 8.78
N LEU A 7 14.73 -6.80 8.29
CA LEU A 7 14.83 -8.03 7.48
C LEU A 7 15.62 -7.83 6.19
N PHE A 8 15.53 -6.65 5.59
CA PHE A 8 16.23 -6.29 4.36
C PHE A 8 17.44 -5.39 4.58
N HIS A 9 17.81 -5.13 5.84
CA HIS A 9 18.87 -4.20 6.20
C HIS A 9 18.69 -2.80 5.59
N LEU A 10 17.44 -2.35 5.50
CA LEU A 10 17.08 -1.04 4.96
C LEU A 10 16.82 -0.04 6.10
N PRO A 11 17.06 1.26 5.89
CA PRO A 11 16.68 2.29 6.85
C PRO A 11 15.15 2.39 6.97
N GLN A 12 14.65 2.56 8.20
CA GLN A 12 13.24 2.75 8.52
C GLN A 12 12.77 4.17 8.15
N ARG A 13 12.59 4.41 6.86
CA ARG A 13 12.12 5.70 6.31
C ARG A 13 11.09 5.46 5.22
N PHE A 14 10.29 6.48 4.91
CA PHE A 14 9.29 6.35 3.86
C PHE A 14 9.93 6.25 2.47
N ALA A 15 11.02 6.99 2.23
CA ALA A 15 11.79 6.91 0.99
C ALA A 15 12.61 5.61 0.94
N VAL A 16 12.12 4.64 0.16
CA VAL A 16 12.82 3.38 -0.12
C VAL A 16 13.23 3.34 -1.58
N GLU A 17 14.51 3.09 -1.83
CA GLU A 17 15.02 2.82 -3.17
C GLU A 17 14.57 1.43 -3.63
N THR A 18 13.79 1.39 -4.72
CA THR A 18 13.22 0.15 -5.25
C THR A 18 14.30 -0.87 -5.62
N GLU A 19 15.42 -0.42 -6.20
CA GLU A 19 16.53 -1.31 -6.58
C GLU A 19 17.20 -1.95 -5.36
N ALA A 20 17.40 -1.17 -4.29
CA ALA A 20 17.95 -1.69 -3.04
C ALA A 20 17.02 -2.73 -2.40
N LEU A 21 15.70 -2.46 -2.39
CA LEU A 21 14.69 -3.40 -1.90
C LEU A 21 14.64 -4.68 -2.74
N ASP A 22 14.65 -4.57 -4.07
CA ASP A 22 14.63 -5.71 -4.98
C ASP A 22 15.90 -6.58 -4.82
N SER A 23 17.06 -5.95 -4.65
CA SER A 23 18.32 -6.64 -4.39
C SER A 23 18.30 -7.40 -3.06
N ALA A 24 17.91 -6.72 -1.98
CA ALA A 24 17.80 -7.32 -0.66
C ALA A 24 16.78 -8.47 -0.63
N TYR A 25 15.65 -8.32 -1.32
CA TYR A 25 14.65 -9.38 -1.45
C TYR A 25 15.21 -10.62 -2.15
N ARG A 26 15.93 -10.44 -3.26
CA ARG A 26 16.58 -11.54 -3.98
C ARG A 26 17.62 -12.25 -3.12
N GLU A 27 18.40 -11.51 -2.34
CA GLU A 27 19.38 -12.09 -1.41
C GLU A 27 18.71 -12.98 -0.36
N VAL A 28 17.62 -12.50 0.25
CA VAL A 28 16.85 -13.28 1.23
C VAL A 28 16.23 -14.51 0.57
N GLN A 29 15.56 -14.35 -0.57
CA GLN A 29 14.96 -15.47 -1.34
C GLN A 29 16.00 -16.53 -1.70
N ASN A 30 17.19 -16.12 -2.15
CA ASN A 30 18.28 -17.04 -2.45
C ASN A 30 18.75 -17.82 -1.22
N ARG A 31 18.68 -17.26 -0.01
CA ARG A 31 19.07 -17.97 1.22
C ARG A 31 18.03 -19.00 1.67
N VAL A 32 16.76 -18.77 1.36
CA VAL A 32 15.62 -19.56 1.85
C VAL A 32 14.97 -20.42 0.76
N HIS A 33 15.56 -20.43 -0.45
CA HIS A 33 15.01 -21.14 -1.61
C HIS A 33 14.86 -22.65 -1.33
N PRO A 34 13.70 -23.27 -1.63
CA PRO A 34 13.43 -24.68 -1.37
C PRO A 34 14.50 -25.64 -1.90
N ASP A 35 15.11 -25.33 -3.05
CA ASP A 35 16.18 -26.15 -3.65
C ASP A 35 17.40 -26.34 -2.75
N LYS A 36 17.69 -25.37 -1.86
CA LYS A 36 18.78 -25.50 -0.89
C LYS A 36 18.47 -26.48 0.24
N PHE A 37 17.20 -26.81 0.41
CA PHE A 37 16.69 -27.65 1.49
C PHE A 37 16.16 -29.00 1.00
N ILE A 38 16.44 -29.41 -0.25
CA ILE A 38 16.01 -30.71 -0.79
C ILE A 38 16.43 -31.88 0.12
N ASN A 39 17.68 -31.84 0.62
CA ASN A 39 18.25 -32.83 1.52
C ASN A 39 18.07 -32.49 3.01
N ALA A 40 17.37 -31.42 3.34
CA ALA A 40 17.15 -30.99 4.72
C ALA A 40 16.00 -31.76 5.37
N THR A 41 15.97 -31.75 6.70
CA THR A 41 14.89 -32.32 7.51
C THR A 41 13.58 -31.56 7.27
N ASP A 42 12.45 -32.19 7.55
CA ASP A 42 11.13 -31.56 7.42
C ASP A 42 11.00 -30.30 8.30
N THR A 43 11.67 -30.28 9.45
CA THR A 43 11.73 -29.12 10.33
C THR A 43 12.45 -27.96 9.66
N GLU A 44 13.61 -28.20 9.04
CA GLU A 44 14.38 -27.17 8.33
C GLU A 44 13.63 -26.65 7.10
N LYS A 45 12.99 -27.54 6.33
CA LYS A 45 12.12 -27.15 5.20
C LYS A 45 10.98 -26.25 5.65
N ARG A 46 10.35 -26.55 6.79
CA ARG A 46 9.26 -25.73 7.35
C ARG A 46 9.76 -24.35 7.78
N VAL A 47 10.92 -24.27 8.43
CA VAL A 47 11.53 -23.00 8.84
C VAL A 47 11.87 -22.15 7.61
N ALA A 48 12.45 -22.75 6.56
CA ALA A 48 12.75 -22.07 5.31
C ALA A 48 11.47 -21.50 4.65
N MET A 49 10.39 -22.29 4.61
CA MET A 49 9.10 -21.83 4.08
C MET A 49 8.53 -20.63 4.86
N GLN A 50 8.55 -20.68 6.19
CA GLN A 50 8.09 -19.55 7.02
C GLN A 50 8.90 -18.28 6.75
N TRP A 51 10.21 -18.42 6.59
CA TRP A 51 11.09 -17.32 6.22
C TRP A 51 10.80 -16.76 4.84
N ALA A 52 10.55 -17.61 3.84
CA ALA A 52 10.19 -17.20 2.49
C ALA A 52 8.88 -16.40 2.46
N THR A 53 7.86 -16.88 3.19
CA THR A 53 6.57 -16.18 3.34
C THR A 53 6.77 -14.81 3.96
N ARG A 54 7.49 -14.74 5.09
CA ARG A 54 7.77 -13.47 5.78
C ARG A 54 8.55 -12.49 4.91
N ALA A 55 9.51 -12.97 4.13
CA ALA A 55 10.26 -12.14 3.20
C ALA A 55 9.35 -11.59 2.09
N ASN A 56 8.44 -12.41 1.55
CA ASN A 56 7.49 -11.92 0.54
C ASN A 56 6.52 -10.88 1.14
N GLU A 57 5.95 -11.14 2.31
CA GLU A 57 5.07 -10.17 2.99
C GLU A 57 5.77 -8.84 3.27
N ALA A 58 7.00 -8.90 3.79
CA ALA A 58 7.83 -7.72 4.02
C ALA A 58 8.10 -6.95 2.72
N TYR A 59 8.46 -7.67 1.65
CA TYR A 59 8.73 -7.08 0.35
C TYR A 59 7.49 -6.40 -0.24
N GLN A 60 6.34 -7.06 -0.23
CA GLN A 60 5.07 -6.50 -0.72
C GLN A 60 4.64 -5.27 0.08
N THR A 61 4.88 -5.30 1.40
CA THR A 61 4.59 -4.16 2.29
C THR A 61 5.48 -2.97 1.99
N LEU A 62 6.80 -3.19 1.86
CA LEU A 62 7.74 -2.11 1.61
C LEU A 62 7.72 -1.61 0.16
N LYS A 63 7.33 -2.43 -0.81
CA LYS A 63 7.26 -2.03 -2.22
C LYS A 63 6.08 -1.11 -2.51
N ASN A 64 4.94 -1.35 -1.88
CA ASN A 64 3.74 -0.54 -2.06
C ASN A 64 3.81 0.70 -1.14
N PRO A 65 3.82 1.94 -1.67
CA PRO A 65 3.94 3.15 -0.87
C PRO A 65 2.84 3.31 0.19
N PHE A 66 1.59 2.95 -0.14
CA PHE A 66 0.49 3.01 0.82
C PHE A 66 0.70 2.02 1.97
N LYS A 67 1.01 0.75 1.66
CA LYS A 67 1.30 -0.26 2.70
C LYS A 67 2.51 0.12 3.55
N ARG A 68 3.53 0.70 2.92
CA ARG A 68 4.73 1.18 3.62
C ARG A 68 4.43 2.34 4.56
N ALA A 69 3.61 3.31 4.15
CA ALA A 69 3.18 4.41 5.00
C ALA A 69 2.38 3.91 6.21
N ALA A 70 1.42 3.00 5.98
CA ALA A 70 0.64 2.39 7.04
C ALA A 70 1.53 1.64 8.04
N TYR A 71 2.45 0.82 7.52
CA TYR A 71 3.39 0.06 8.33
C TYR A 71 4.32 0.95 9.18
N LEU A 72 4.80 2.07 8.64
CA LEU A 72 5.60 3.03 9.41
C LEU A 72 4.80 3.68 10.56
N CYS A 73 3.50 3.93 10.36
CA CYS A 73 2.65 4.43 11.44
C CYS A 73 2.49 3.37 12.55
N GLU A 74 2.21 2.11 12.17
CA GLU A 74 2.05 0.99 13.10
C GLU A 74 3.34 0.72 13.91
N LEU A 75 4.51 0.77 13.25
CA LEU A 75 5.81 0.62 13.92
C LEU A 75 6.06 1.68 14.99
N ASN A 76 5.44 2.85 14.85
CA ASN A 76 5.52 3.96 15.81
C ASN A 76 4.33 3.98 16.79
N GLY A 77 3.59 2.88 16.89
CA GLY A 77 2.52 2.71 17.87
C GLY A 77 1.21 3.42 17.53
N ILE A 78 1.05 3.89 16.28
CA ILE A 78 -0.20 4.51 15.84
C ILE A 78 -1.17 3.43 15.38
N ASP A 79 -2.28 3.29 16.09
CA ASP A 79 -3.42 2.50 15.62
C ASP A 79 -4.15 3.29 14.53
N LEU A 80 -4.02 2.81 13.29
CA LEU A 80 -4.66 3.42 12.13
C LEU A 80 -6.18 3.28 12.19
N GLN A 81 -6.73 2.33 12.97
CA GLN A 81 -8.18 2.13 13.10
C GLN A 81 -8.89 2.12 11.74
N ILE A 82 -8.28 1.44 10.77
CA ILE A 82 -8.62 1.49 9.35
C ILE A 82 -10.11 1.15 9.11
N GLU A 83 -10.70 0.32 9.95
CA GLU A 83 -12.11 -0.09 9.84
C GLU A 83 -13.08 0.73 10.70
N SER A 84 -12.60 1.41 11.75
CA SER A 84 -13.45 2.04 12.77
C SER A 84 -13.36 3.57 12.81
N ASN A 85 -12.28 4.17 12.31
CA ASN A 85 -12.07 5.60 12.35
C ASN A 85 -12.46 6.25 11.01
N THR A 86 -13.71 6.70 10.95
CA THR A 86 -14.32 7.41 9.81
C THR A 86 -14.21 8.93 9.92
N THR A 87 -13.43 9.45 10.89
CA THR A 87 -13.28 10.89 11.06
C THR A 87 -12.36 11.43 9.98
N MET A 88 -12.93 12.09 8.98
CA MET A 88 -12.22 12.67 7.84
C MET A 88 -12.45 14.17 7.76
N ALA A 89 -11.55 14.86 7.06
CA ALA A 89 -11.73 16.27 6.76
C ALA A 89 -13.01 16.47 5.94
N ARG A 90 -13.74 17.54 6.21
CA ARG A 90 -15.02 17.83 5.55
C ARG A 90 -14.85 17.94 4.04
N GLU A 91 -13.75 18.57 3.63
CA GLU A 91 -13.36 18.77 2.24
C GLU A 91 -13.19 17.44 1.52
N PHE A 92 -12.57 16.46 2.18
CA PHE A 92 -12.41 15.11 1.64
C PHE A 92 -13.74 14.37 1.49
N LEU A 93 -14.64 14.50 2.47
CA LEU A 93 -15.97 13.87 2.39
C LEU A 93 -16.81 14.44 1.24
N MET A 94 -16.74 15.76 1.00
CA MET A 94 -17.41 16.38 -0.16
C MET A 94 -16.82 15.86 -1.46
N GLN A 95 -15.48 15.81 -1.57
CA GLN A 95 -14.83 15.27 -2.77
C GLN A 95 -15.19 13.80 -3.02
N GLN A 96 -15.33 13.00 -1.97
CA GLN A 96 -15.76 11.61 -2.08
C GLN A 96 -17.17 11.49 -2.64
N MET A 97 -18.10 12.38 -2.25
CA MET A 97 -19.45 12.40 -2.79
C MET A 97 -19.43 12.74 -4.29
N GLU A 98 -18.67 13.76 -4.69
CA GLU A 98 -18.51 14.15 -6.09
C GLU A 98 -17.96 13.02 -6.95
N TRP A 99 -16.93 12.31 -6.47
CA TRP A 99 -16.40 11.16 -7.20
C TRP A 99 -17.40 10.01 -7.33
N ARG A 100 -18.20 9.75 -6.29
CA ARG A 100 -19.25 8.72 -6.35
C ARG A 100 -20.34 9.07 -7.35
N GLU A 101 -20.74 10.34 -7.41
CA GLU A 101 -21.67 10.84 -8.42
C GLU A 101 -21.09 10.68 -9.84
N ALA A 102 -19.84 11.12 -10.05
CA ALA A 102 -19.17 10.97 -11.33
C ALA A 102 -19.05 9.51 -11.80
N LEU A 103 -18.78 8.58 -10.88
CA LEU A 103 -18.74 7.15 -11.20
C LEU A 103 -20.12 6.62 -11.62
N GLU A 104 -21.19 6.95 -10.90
CA GLU A 104 -22.54 6.49 -11.26
C GLU A 104 -23.02 7.12 -12.57
N ASP A 105 -22.71 8.40 -12.83
CA ASP A 105 -23.03 9.06 -14.10
C ASP A 105 -22.29 8.42 -15.27
N ALA A 106 -20.97 8.20 -15.14
CA ALA A 106 -20.16 7.55 -16.16
C ALA A 106 -20.66 6.12 -16.46
N LYS A 107 -21.02 5.38 -15.41
CA LYS A 107 -21.60 4.03 -15.52
C LYS A 107 -22.97 4.05 -16.20
N ALA A 108 -23.85 4.99 -15.85
CA ALA A 108 -25.17 5.12 -16.47
C ALA A 108 -25.08 5.49 -17.96
N ALA A 109 -24.13 6.36 -18.31
CA ALA A 109 -23.85 6.76 -19.68
C ALA A 109 -23.01 5.74 -20.48
N ARG A 110 -22.44 4.73 -19.81
CA ARG A 110 -21.39 3.85 -20.35
C ARG A 110 -20.22 4.65 -20.95
N ASP A 111 -19.86 5.75 -20.31
CA ASP A 111 -18.84 6.69 -20.76
C ASP A 111 -17.46 6.26 -20.25
N ILE A 112 -16.71 5.56 -21.11
CA ILE A 112 -15.36 5.09 -20.83
C ILE A 112 -14.40 6.28 -20.61
N VAL A 113 -14.55 7.36 -21.37
CA VAL A 113 -13.67 8.53 -21.27
C VAL A 113 -13.86 9.23 -19.93
N ALA A 114 -15.09 9.31 -19.42
CA ALA A 114 -15.37 9.82 -18.09
C ALA A 114 -14.70 8.96 -16.99
N LEU A 115 -14.67 7.63 -17.14
CA LEU A 115 -13.98 6.73 -16.21
C LEU A 115 -12.46 6.90 -16.26
N GLU A 116 -11.86 7.04 -17.45
CA GLU A 116 -10.43 7.30 -17.61
C GLU A 116 -10.03 8.62 -16.94
N ASN A 117 -10.84 9.67 -17.11
CA ASN A 117 -10.63 10.96 -16.45
C ASN A 117 -10.72 10.83 -14.91
N LEU A 118 -11.72 10.10 -14.41
CA LEU A 118 -11.87 9.84 -12.99
C LEU A 118 -10.66 9.08 -12.42
N GLU A 119 -10.17 8.05 -13.11
CA GLU A 119 -8.98 7.32 -12.71
C GLU A 119 -7.74 8.22 -12.69
N ALA A 120 -7.57 9.07 -13.72
CA ALA A 120 -6.47 10.02 -13.80
C ALA A 120 -6.49 11.03 -12.64
N ASP A 121 -7.66 11.51 -12.24
CA ASP A 121 -7.82 12.44 -11.14
C ASP A 121 -7.55 11.77 -9.79
N LEU A 122 -8.08 10.55 -9.57
CA LEU A 122 -7.76 9.75 -8.38
C LEU A 122 -6.25 9.50 -8.26
N ARG A 123 -5.58 9.22 -9.37
CA ARG A 123 -4.12 9.01 -9.40
C ARG A 123 -3.35 10.27 -9.01
N LYS A 124 -3.78 11.45 -9.46
CA LYS A 124 -3.17 12.73 -9.07
C LYS A 124 -3.32 12.98 -7.58
N VAL A 125 -4.52 12.82 -7.03
CA VAL A 125 -4.78 13.04 -5.60
C VAL A 125 -4.01 12.04 -4.75
N ARG A 126 -4.00 10.76 -5.12
CA ARG A 126 -3.22 9.72 -4.44
C ARG A 126 -1.74 10.06 -4.39
N LYS A 127 -1.18 10.56 -5.50
CA LYS A 127 0.23 10.95 -5.57
C LYS A 127 0.53 12.12 -4.63
N ALA A 128 -0.29 13.16 -4.64
CA ALA A 128 -0.12 14.32 -3.76
C ALA A 128 -0.21 13.93 -2.27
N GLU A 129 -1.19 13.10 -1.93
CA GLU A 129 -1.39 12.62 -0.56
C GLU A 129 -0.20 11.77 -0.08
N LEU A 130 0.34 10.89 -0.94
CA LEU A 130 1.54 10.11 -0.62
C LEU A 130 2.78 10.98 -0.41
N GLU A 131 2.96 12.06 -1.19
CA GLU A 131 4.07 13.00 -1.01
C GLU A 131 3.96 13.75 0.33
N GLN A 132 2.76 14.17 0.70
CA GLN A 132 2.49 14.81 1.98
C GLN A 132 2.74 13.86 3.15
N ILE A 133 2.22 12.63 3.08
CA ILE A 133 2.45 11.60 4.10
C ILE A 133 3.94 11.29 4.24
N GLY A 134 4.67 11.17 3.12
CA GLY A 134 6.10 10.94 3.15
C GLY A 134 6.85 12.03 3.92
N THR A 135 6.48 13.30 3.67
CA THR A 135 7.06 14.45 4.38
C THR A 135 6.77 14.41 5.89
N LEU A 136 5.54 14.04 6.28
CA LEU A 136 5.14 13.93 7.69
C LEU A 136 5.85 12.76 8.39
N LEU A 137 5.97 11.61 7.73
CA LEU A 137 6.68 10.44 8.24
C LEU A 137 8.16 10.72 8.45
N ASP A 138 8.81 11.40 7.49
CA ASP A 138 10.22 11.78 7.60
C ASP A 138 10.45 12.87 8.66
N ALA A 139 9.43 13.68 8.96
CA ALA A 139 9.43 14.64 10.07
C ALA A 139 9.10 14.02 11.44
N GLY A 140 8.70 12.75 11.49
CA GLY A 140 8.30 12.05 12.72
C GLY A 140 6.88 12.37 13.21
N ASP A 141 6.06 13.04 12.40
CA ASP A 141 4.66 13.34 12.74
C ASP A 141 3.74 12.18 12.30
N TYR A 142 3.82 11.08 13.04
CA TYR A 142 3.09 9.85 12.73
C TYR A 142 1.57 10.00 12.92
N GLU A 143 1.11 10.87 13.82
CA GLU A 143 -0.32 11.13 14.00
C GLU A 143 -0.93 11.88 12.82
N ALA A 144 -0.23 12.90 12.31
CA ALA A 144 -0.68 13.59 11.11
C ALA A 144 -0.60 12.68 9.88
N ALA A 145 0.50 11.92 9.73
CA ALA A 145 0.64 10.95 8.66
C ALA A 145 -0.49 9.91 8.66
N ALA A 146 -0.89 9.43 9.85
CA ALA A 146 -1.99 8.47 9.99
C ALA A 146 -3.33 9.01 9.48
N LYS A 147 -3.61 10.32 9.60
CA LYS A 147 -4.81 10.92 9.01
C LYS A 147 -4.80 10.81 7.50
N GLY A 148 -3.66 11.11 6.86
CA GLY A 148 -3.50 10.95 5.41
C GLY A 148 -3.57 9.49 4.97
N VAL A 149 -2.96 8.57 5.71
CA VAL A 149 -3.03 7.13 5.43
C VAL A 149 -4.47 6.63 5.46
N ARG A 150 -5.30 7.10 6.41
CA ARG A 150 -6.74 6.79 6.42
C ARG A 150 -7.44 7.29 5.15
N GLN A 151 -7.16 8.50 4.70
CA GLN A 151 -7.72 9.04 3.44
C GLN A 151 -7.28 8.23 2.22
N LEU A 152 -5.99 7.88 2.12
CA LEU A 152 -5.48 7.01 1.07
C LEU A 152 -6.20 5.67 1.01
N MET A 153 -6.55 5.07 2.16
CA MET A 153 -7.26 3.79 2.19
C MET A 153 -8.63 3.87 1.50
N PHE A 154 -9.32 5.01 1.60
CA PHE A 154 -10.56 5.25 0.85
C PHE A 154 -10.28 5.41 -0.64
N LEU A 155 -9.21 6.12 -1.02
CA LEU A 155 -8.81 6.27 -2.43
C LEU A 155 -8.41 4.94 -3.07
N GLU A 156 -7.78 4.03 -2.33
CA GLU A 156 -7.45 2.68 -2.80
C GLU A 156 -8.72 1.85 -3.04
N LYS A 157 -9.65 1.85 -2.07
CA LYS A 157 -10.94 1.14 -2.20
C LYS A 157 -11.76 1.67 -3.37
N PHE A 158 -11.91 3.00 -3.44
CA PHE A 158 -12.67 3.65 -4.50
C PHE A 158 -12.01 3.46 -5.87
N GLY A 159 -10.68 3.53 -5.97
CA GLY A 159 -9.97 3.23 -7.22
C GLY A 159 -10.21 1.80 -7.72
N ALA A 160 -10.27 0.82 -6.81
CA ALA A 160 -10.63 -0.55 -7.16
C ALA A 160 -12.09 -0.67 -7.65
N GLU A 161 -13.02 0.09 -7.05
CA GLU A 161 -14.41 0.19 -7.52
C GLU A 161 -14.48 0.75 -8.95
N VAL A 162 -13.78 1.84 -9.24
CA VAL A 162 -13.71 2.45 -10.58
C VAL A 162 -13.16 1.46 -11.60
N HIS A 163 -12.03 0.80 -11.29
CA HIS A 163 -11.42 -0.19 -12.17
C HIS A 163 -12.37 -1.36 -12.48
N ALA A 164 -13.08 -1.87 -11.47
CA ALA A 164 -14.06 -2.94 -11.66
C ALA A 164 -15.27 -2.53 -12.51
N VAL A 165 -15.64 -1.24 -12.53
CA VAL A 165 -16.67 -0.72 -13.45
C VAL A 165 -16.11 -0.60 -14.86
N PHE A 166 -14.89 -0.11 -15.01
CA PHE A 166 -14.20 0.00 -16.29
C PHE A 166 -14.10 -1.36 -17.01
N GLU A 167 -13.60 -2.41 -16.33
CA GLU A 167 -13.51 -3.76 -16.89
C GLU A 167 -14.86 -4.32 -17.35
N LYS A 168 -15.96 -3.99 -16.65
CA LYS A 168 -17.32 -4.43 -17.01
C LYS A 168 -17.90 -3.72 -18.22
N LEU A 169 -17.39 -2.54 -18.57
CA LEU A 169 -17.89 -1.78 -19.71
C LEU A 169 -17.07 -2.00 -20.98
N GLU A 170 -15.78 -2.33 -20.84
CA GLU A 170 -14.91 -2.74 -21.95
C GLU A 170 -15.14 -4.19 -22.41
N GLY A 171 -15.52 -5.08 -21.49
CA GLY A 171 -15.88 -6.48 -21.78
C GLY A 171 -17.28 -6.66 -22.37
#